data_AF-A0A4Q6IJD6-F1
#
_entry.id   AF-A0A4Q6IJD6-F1
#
_cell.length_a   1.000
_cell.length_b   1.000
_cell.length_c   1.000
_cell.angle_alpha   90.00
_cell.angle_beta   90.00
_cell.angle_gamma   90.00
#
_symmetry.space_group_name_H-M   'P 1'
#
loop_
_entity.id
_entity.type
_entity.pdbx_description
1 polymer ?
#
loop_
_entity_poly.entity_id
_entity_poly.type
_entity_poly.pdbx_seq_one_letter_code
_entity_poly.pdbx_strand_id
1 'polypeptide(L)'
;MLTLHADSRGRCLAVRGEWIAAVGTLEELIATHPQARVRQWPGILTPGLVNLHGPELLEQAYHPDPREADTLGTEPLTGDALAALPMDEARWGAGARRGVQRMLANGTVAVAGELRNRAVVAAVRRSGIGVVGRLGVPGGVPALDPFASGVPVEFPPERESGSAARFAVFDVLDEDELAERGGGSCVATVVAGRIVYRRR
;
A
#
# COMPACT_ATOMS: atom_id res chain seq x y z
N MET A 1 -2.52 6.69 -22.14
CA MET A 1 -3.99 6.81 -21.96
C MET A 1 -4.26 7.49 -20.63
N LEU A 2 -5.15 8.50 -20.61
CA LEU A 2 -5.57 9.19 -19.37
C LEU A 2 -6.69 8.39 -18.69
N THR A 3 -6.61 8.20 -17.37
CA THR A 3 -7.67 7.55 -16.58
C THR A 3 -8.12 8.46 -15.45
N LEU A 4 -9.42 8.67 -15.30
CA LEU A 4 -10.02 9.39 -14.19
C LEU A 4 -10.38 8.38 -13.09
N HIS A 5 -9.90 8.61 -11.88
CA HIS A 5 -10.28 7.87 -10.68
C HIS A 5 -11.14 8.78 -9.82
N ALA A 6 -12.45 8.52 -9.75
CA ALA A 6 -13.39 9.28 -8.95
C ALA A 6 -13.84 8.46 -7.73
N ASP A 7 -13.92 9.12 -6.60
CA ASP A 7 -14.39 8.55 -5.33
C ASP A 7 -15.87 8.88 -5.08
N SER A 8 -16.41 8.35 -3.98
CA SER A 8 -17.82 8.54 -3.61
C SER A 8 -18.15 9.95 -3.08
N ARG A 9 -17.13 10.76 -2.73
CA ARG A 9 -17.28 12.13 -2.22
C ARG A 9 -17.09 13.19 -3.29
N GLY A 10 -16.92 12.78 -4.55
CA GLY A 10 -16.80 13.68 -5.70
C GLY A 10 -15.37 14.12 -5.99
N ARG A 11 -14.36 13.64 -5.26
CA ARG A 11 -12.94 13.87 -5.60
C ARG A 11 -12.57 12.99 -6.79
N CYS A 12 -11.82 13.57 -7.72
CA CYS A 12 -11.36 12.88 -8.92
C CYS A 12 -9.88 13.19 -9.21
N LEU A 13 -9.12 12.14 -9.52
CA LEU A 13 -7.71 12.21 -9.92
C LEU A 13 -7.58 11.80 -11.39
N ALA A 14 -7.06 12.69 -12.23
CA ALA A 14 -6.68 12.37 -13.60
C ALA A 14 -5.25 11.81 -13.62
N VAL A 15 -5.09 10.55 -14.03
CA VAL A 15 -3.82 9.83 -14.03
C VAL A 15 -3.31 9.65 -15.46
N ARG A 16 -2.07 10.07 -15.72
CA ARG A 16 -1.36 9.89 -16.99
C ARG A 16 0.01 9.27 -16.75
N GLY A 17 0.17 8.00 -17.15
CA GLY A 17 1.40 7.26 -16.84
C GLY A 17 1.60 7.20 -15.33
N GLU A 18 2.76 7.62 -14.84
CA GLU A 18 3.10 7.59 -13.42
C GLU A 18 2.70 8.86 -12.65
N TRP A 19 1.99 9.79 -13.27
CA TRP A 19 1.76 11.14 -12.74
C TRP A 19 0.27 11.49 -12.64
N ILE A 20 -0.07 12.28 -11.63
CA ILE A 20 -1.34 12.99 -11.52
C ILE A 20 -1.29 14.19 -12.47
N ALA A 21 -2.13 14.18 -13.50
CA ALA A 21 -2.21 15.25 -14.49
C ALA A 21 -3.11 16.41 -14.04
N ALA A 22 -4.15 16.11 -13.26
CA ALA A 22 -5.08 17.08 -12.70
C ALA A 22 -5.85 16.48 -11.53
N VAL A 23 -6.38 17.34 -10.67
CA VAL A 23 -7.23 17.02 -9.53
C VAL A 23 -8.44 17.95 -9.59
N GLY A 24 -9.62 17.43 -9.30
CA GLY A 24 -10.86 18.20 -9.32
C GLY A 24 -12.05 17.30 -9.10
N THR A 25 -13.23 17.74 -9.51
CA THR A 25 -14.43 16.91 -9.55
C THR A 25 -14.46 16.00 -10.78
N LEU A 26 -15.31 14.98 -10.76
CA LEU A 26 -15.51 14.13 -11.94
C LEU A 26 -16.06 14.93 -13.14
N GLU A 27 -16.99 15.85 -12.89
CA GLU A 27 -17.62 16.67 -13.94
C GLU A 27 -16.60 17.56 -14.65
N GLU A 28 -15.80 18.32 -13.89
CA GLU A 28 -14.77 19.22 -14.44
C GLU A 28 -13.74 18.45 -15.28
N LEU A 29 -13.32 17.27 -14.80
CA LEU A 29 -12.31 16.47 -15.48
C LEU A 29 -12.87 15.74 -16.71
N ILE A 30 -14.15 15.34 -16.73
CA ILE A 30 -14.80 14.83 -17.94
C ILE A 30 -14.92 15.94 -18.99
N ALA A 31 -15.34 17.14 -18.60
CA ALA A 31 -15.45 18.28 -19.52
C ALA A 31 -14.10 18.61 -20.18
N THR A 32 -13.01 18.56 -19.42
CA THR A 32 -11.65 18.81 -19.92
C THR A 32 -11.09 17.63 -20.72
N HIS A 33 -11.48 16.40 -20.38
CA HIS A 33 -10.94 15.18 -20.95
C HIS A 33 -12.03 14.15 -21.32
N PRO A 34 -12.87 14.44 -22.33
CA PRO A 34 -14.06 13.63 -22.63
C PRO A 34 -13.74 12.21 -23.10
N GLN A 35 -12.52 11.96 -23.56
CA GLN A 35 -12.05 10.64 -24.02
C GLN A 35 -11.33 9.85 -22.90
N ALA A 36 -11.22 10.40 -21.70
CA ALA A 36 -10.53 9.72 -20.60
C ALA A 36 -11.31 8.49 -20.14
N ARG A 37 -10.59 7.42 -19.80
CA ARG A 37 -11.21 6.25 -19.19
C ARG A 37 -11.68 6.61 -17.78
N VAL A 38 -12.96 6.43 -17.47
CA VAL A 38 -13.48 6.71 -16.13
C VAL A 38 -13.51 5.44 -15.26
N ARG A 39 -13.11 5.59 -13.99
CA ARG A 39 -13.25 4.59 -12.93
C ARG A 39 -13.86 5.26 -11.71
N GLN A 40 -15.05 4.82 -11.34
CA GLN A 40 -15.69 5.22 -10.10
C GLN A 40 -15.47 4.14 -9.04
N TRP A 41 -15.27 4.58 -7.81
CA TRP A 41 -15.02 3.72 -6.66
C TRP A 41 -16.10 3.92 -5.58
N PRO A 42 -16.40 2.89 -4.76
CA PRO A 42 -17.51 2.95 -3.81
C PRO A 42 -17.26 3.82 -2.56
N GLY A 43 -16.00 4.06 -2.21
CA GLY A 43 -15.61 4.90 -1.06
C GLY A 43 -14.59 5.97 -1.44
N ILE A 44 -13.80 6.43 -0.47
CA ILE A 44 -12.93 7.61 -0.58
C ILE A 44 -11.55 7.35 -1.21
N LEU A 45 -11.02 8.37 -1.90
CA LEU A 45 -9.62 8.42 -2.35
C LEU A 45 -8.74 9.09 -1.30
N THR A 46 -7.66 8.42 -0.92
CA THR A 46 -6.63 8.94 -0.02
C THR A 46 -5.25 8.91 -0.68
N PRO A 47 -4.24 9.65 -0.16
CA PRO A 47 -2.86 9.50 -0.62
C PRO A 47 -2.25 8.09 -0.43
N GLY A 48 -2.96 7.18 0.24
CA GLY A 48 -2.47 5.87 0.67
C GLY A 48 -1.79 5.95 2.03
N LEU A 49 -1.32 4.81 2.52
CA LEU A 49 -0.70 4.71 3.85
C LEU A 49 0.81 4.51 3.76
N VAL A 50 1.54 5.06 4.72
CA VAL A 50 2.94 4.69 5.00
C VAL A 50 2.94 3.65 6.11
N ASN A 51 3.46 2.46 5.83
CA ASN A 51 3.68 1.48 6.88
C ASN A 51 5.03 1.76 7.57
N LEU A 52 4.98 2.14 8.84
CA LEU A 52 6.15 2.59 9.58
C LEU A 52 7.13 1.46 9.90
N HIS A 53 6.66 0.21 9.91
CA HIS A 53 7.41 -0.97 10.37
C HIS A 53 8.00 -1.78 9.20
N GLY A 54 8.56 -1.10 8.19
CA GLY A 54 9.07 -1.72 6.97
C GLY A 54 10.08 -2.85 7.23
N PRO A 55 11.22 -2.59 7.90
CA PRO A 55 12.19 -3.63 8.24
C PRO A 55 11.62 -4.74 9.11
N GLU A 56 10.78 -4.40 10.08
CA GLU A 56 10.19 -5.37 11.00
C GLU A 56 9.28 -6.37 10.26
N LEU A 57 8.50 -5.89 9.31
CA LEU A 57 7.56 -6.71 8.55
C LEU A 57 8.18 -7.38 7.32
N LEU A 58 9.28 -6.84 6.76
CA LEU A 58 9.84 -7.36 5.50
C LEU A 58 11.21 -8.05 5.66
N GLU A 59 11.95 -7.78 6.73
CA GLU A 59 13.28 -8.35 7.01
C GLU A 59 13.35 -9.10 8.34
N GLN A 60 12.47 -8.79 9.29
CA GLN A 60 12.38 -9.47 10.60
C GLN A 60 11.14 -10.35 10.73
N ALA A 61 10.42 -10.53 9.62
CA ALA A 61 9.30 -11.45 9.51
C ALA A 61 9.39 -12.27 8.22
N TYR A 62 8.96 -13.52 8.29
CA TYR A 62 8.69 -14.34 7.12
C TYR A 62 7.18 -14.47 6.92
N HIS A 63 6.70 -14.15 5.71
CA HIS A 63 5.32 -14.39 5.31
C HIS A 63 5.21 -15.74 4.61
N PRO A 64 4.56 -16.77 5.21
CA PRO A 64 4.51 -18.12 4.64
C PRO A 64 3.88 -18.17 3.25
N ASP A 65 4.33 -19.13 2.43
CA ASP A 65 3.62 -19.48 1.19
C ASP A 65 2.29 -20.15 1.53
N PRO A 66 1.21 -19.95 0.75
CA PRO A 66 -0.04 -20.69 0.96
C PRO A 66 0.14 -22.22 0.97
N ARG A 67 1.16 -22.75 0.29
CA ARG A 67 1.51 -24.19 0.32
C ARG A 67 2.15 -24.64 1.64
N GLU A 68 2.70 -23.72 2.41
CA GLU A 68 3.30 -23.98 3.72
C GLU A 68 2.28 -23.79 4.86
N ALA A 69 1.05 -23.36 4.57
CA ALA A 69 0.06 -22.95 5.57
C ALA A 69 -0.26 -24.04 6.60
N ASP A 70 -0.33 -25.31 6.18
CA ASP A 70 -0.61 -26.43 7.09
C ASP A 70 0.51 -26.66 8.12
N THR A 71 1.73 -26.19 7.84
CA THR A 71 2.89 -26.36 8.72
C THR A 71 3.27 -25.09 9.47
N LEU A 72 3.21 -23.94 8.79
CA LEU A 72 3.70 -22.65 9.29
C LEU A 72 2.57 -21.68 9.66
N GLY A 73 1.32 -22.02 9.35
CA GLY A 73 0.20 -21.09 9.45
C GLY A 73 0.23 -20.01 8.37
N THR A 74 -0.69 -19.05 8.49
CA THR A 74 -0.85 -17.94 7.54
C THR A 74 -0.31 -16.60 8.05
N GLU A 75 -0.01 -16.53 9.35
CA GLU A 75 0.51 -15.32 9.98
C GLU A 75 2.00 -15.15 9.76
N PRO A 76 2.51 -13.90 9.77
CA PRO A 76 3.95 -13.66 9.69
C PRO A 76 4.67 -14.32 10.86
N LEU A 77 5.74 -15.05 10.56
CA LEU A 77 6.61 -15.66 11.55
C LEU A 77 7.73 -14.69 11.91
N THR A 78 7.95 -14.47 13.21
CA THR A 78 8.95 -13.54 13.77
C THR A 78 9.75 -14.23 14.88
N GLY A 79 10.80 -13.57 15.39
CA GLY A 79 11.57 -14.05 16.55
C GLY A 79 12.07 -15.48 16.39
N ASP A 80 11.86 -16.30 17.42
CA ASP A 80 12.31 -17.70 17.45
C ASP A 80 11.71 -18.55 16.33
N ALA A 81 10.45 -18.30 15.95
CA ALA A 81 9.79 -19.02 14.86
C ALA A 81 10.46 -18.73 13.51
N LEU A 82 10.91 -17.49 13.29
CA LEU A 82 11.70 -17.13 12.12
C LEU A 82 13.13 -17.70 12.21
N ALA A 83 13.77 -17.61 13.38
CA ALA A 83 15.14 -18.08 13.60
C ALA A 83 15.27 -19.61 13.40
N ALA A 84 14.20 -20.36 13.64
CA ALA A 84 14.14 -21.80 13.40
C ALA A 84 14.04 -22.19 11.91
N LEU A 85 13.77 -21.24 11.01
CA LEU A 85 13.62 -21.52 9.58
C LEU A 85 14.97 -21.41 8.85
N PRO A 86 15.30 -22.38 7.96
CA PRO A 86 16.35 -22.17 7.00
C PRO A 86 15.91 -21.08 6.01
N MET A 87 16.63 -19.96 6.02
CA MET A 87 16.33 -18.77 5.20
C MET A 87 17.43 -18.54 4.17
N ASP A 88 17.14 -18.88 2.92
CA ASP A 88 17.97 -18.52 1.77
C ASP A 88 17.46 -17.24 1.09
N GLU A 89 18.22 -16.74 0.11
CA GLU A 89 17.89 -15.52 -0.63
C GLU A 89 16.54 -15.63 -1.36
N ALA A 90 16.21 -16.83 -1.88
CA ALA A 90 14.98 -17.08 -2.61
C ALA A 90 13.75 -17.00 -1.68
N ARG A 91 13.84 -17.59 -0.49
CA ARG A 91 12.80 -17.60 0.54
C ARG A 91 12.59 -16.21 1.12
N TRP A 92 13.66 -15.47 1.40
CA TRP A 92 13.58 -14.04 1.75
C TRP A 92 12.82 -13.23 0.71
N GLY A 93 13.22 -13.34 -0.56
CA GLY A 93 12.57 -12.62 -1.64
C GLY A 93 11.10 -13.01 -1.83
N ALA A 94 10.76 -14.29 -1.69
CA ALA A 94 9.38 -14.78 -1.79
C ALA A 94 8.51 -14.29 -0.64
N GLY A 95 9.01 -14.38 0.60
CA GLY A 95 8.34 -13.86 1.79
C GLY A 95 8.08 -12.36 1.67
N ALA A 96 9.09 -11.57 1.32
CA ALA A 96 8.94 -10.12 1.14
C ALA A 96 7.93 -9.74 0.05
N ARG A 97 7.90 -10.47 -1.09
CA ARG A 97 6.86 -10.24 -2.12
C ARG A 97 5.46 -10.46 -1.57
N ARG A 98 5.24 -11.51 -0.78
CA ARG A 98 3.94 -11.78 -0.14
C ARG A 98 3.60 -10.72 0.91
N GLY A 99 4.58 -10.31 1.72
CA GLY A 99 4.43 -9.21 2.69
C GLY A 99 3.99 -7.92 2.03
N VAL A 100 4.69 -7.51 0.97
CA VAL A 100 4.33 -6.33 0.17
C VAL A 100 2.94 -6.46 -0.43
N GLN A 101 2.56 -7.62 -0.97
CA GLN A 101 1.19 -7.83 -1.49
C GLN A 101 0.13 -7.68 -0.40
N ARG A 102 0.38 -8.17 0.83
CA ARG A 102 -0.51 -7.98 1.98
C ARG A 102 -0.56 -6.50 2.41
N MET A 103 0.56 -5.77 2.37
CA MET A 103 0.58 -4.33 2.65
C MET A 103 -0.21 -3.52 1.61
N LEU A 104 -0.05 -3.84 0.31
CA LEU A 104 -0.84 -3.25 -0.77
C LEU A 104 -2.34 -3.54 -0.54
N ALA A 105 -2.71 -4.73 -0.08
CA ALA A 105 -4.09 -5.05 0.25
C ALA A 105 -4.68 -4.21 1.39
N ASN A 106 -3.84 -3.54 2.19
CA ASN A 106 -4.22 -2.60 3.24
C ASN A 106 -4.08 -1.12 2.81
N GLY A 107 -3.88 -0.83 1.52
CA GLY A 107 -3.71 0.54 1.03
C GLY A 107 -2.33 1.15 1.29
N THR A 108 -1.35 0.34 1.68
CA THR A 108 0.03 0.81 1.87
C THR A 108 0.65 1.17 0.53
N VAL A 109 1.23 2.36 0.45
CA VAL A 109 1.89 2.87 -0.77
C VAL A 109 3.36 3.22 -0.57
N ALA A 110 3.81 3.28 0.68
CA ALA A 110 5.20 3.41 1.05
C ALA A 110 5.49 2.62 2.34
N VAL A 111 6.74 2.20 2.52
CA VAL A 111 7.24 1.65 3.78
C VAL A 111 8.33 2.56 4.33
N ALA A 112 8.37 2.74 5.64
CA ALA A 112 9.39 3.51 6.31
C ALA A 112 10.51 2.60 6.85
N GLY A 113 11.74 3.08 6.79
CA GLY A 113 12.92 2.38 7.30
C GLY A 113 13.82 1.82 6.19
N GLU A 114 15.11 1.72 6.53
CA GLU A 114 16.13 1.21 5.62
C GLU A 114 16.05 -0.31 5.52
N LEU A 115 15.96 -0.81 4.28
CA LEU A 115 15.99 -2.24 3.97
C LEU A 115 17.41 -2.61 3.50
N ARG A 116 17.97 -3.68 4.07
CA ARG A 116 19.36 -4.09 3.87
C ARG A 116 19.49 -5.43 3.16
N ASN A 117 18.51 -6.32 3.31
CA ASN A 117 18.50 -7.62 2.65
C ASN A 117 18.26 -7.43 1.14
N ARG A 118 19.22 -7.85 0.32
CA ARG A 118 19.19 -7.63 -1.15
C ARG A 118 17.94 -8.23 -1.81
N ALA A 119 17.48 -9.39 -1.37
CA ALA A 119 16.28 -10.02 -1.91
C ALA A 119 15.01 -9.23 -1.57
N VAL A 120 14.95 -8.66 -0.37
CA VAL A 120 13.85 -7.83 0.11
C VAL A 120 13.84 -6.49 -0.62
N VAL A 121 14.99 -5.82 -0.73
CA VAL A 121 15.16 -4.59 -1.52
C VAL A 121 14.70 -4.81 -2.97
N ALA A 122 15.09 -5.93 -3.59
CA ALA A 122 14.67 -6.26 -4.94
C ALA A 122 13.15 -6.49 -5.04
N ALA A 123 12.53 -7.15 -4.04
CA ALA A 123 11.09 -7.36 -3.99
C ALA A 123 10.31 -6.04 -3.87
N VAL A 124 10.73 -5.16 -2.95
CA VAL A 124 10.13 -3.83 -2.72
C VAL A 124 10.30 -2.94 -3.94
N ARG A 125 11.50 -2.89 -4.54
CA ARG A 125 11.73 -2.11 -5.77
C ARG A 125 10.82 -2.57 -6.92
N ARG A 126 10.62 -3.87 -7.10
CA ARG A 126 9.78 -4.42 -8.18
C ARG A 126 8.29 -4.16 -7.98
N SER A 127 7.82 -4.04 -6.73
CA SER A 127 6.42 -3.68 -6.47
C SER A 127 6.12 -2.22 -6.80
N GLY A 128 7.15 -1.34 -6.72
CA GLY A 128 7.04 0.10 -6.93
C GLY A 128 6.59 0.88 -5.69
N ILE A 129 6.38 0.19 -4.56
CA ILE A 129 6.05 0.84 -3.29
C ILE A 129 7.18 1.81 -2.91
N GLY A 130 6.82 2.94 -2.29
CA GLY A 130 7.81 3.92 -1.85
C GLY A 130 8.65 3.37 -0.69
N VAL A 131 9.88 3.86 -0.56
CA VAL A 131 10.68 3.70 0.65
C VAL A 131 10.97 5.09 1.16
N VAL A 132 10.61 5.35 2.42
CA VAL A 132 10.85 6.63 3.08
C VAL A 132 11.78 6.43 4.27
N GLY A 133 12.60 7.45 4.55
CA GLY A 133 13.42 7.45 5.75
C GLY A 133 12.54 7.57 7.01
N ARG A 134 13.01 7.00 8.12
CA ARG A 134 12.42 7.22 9.45
C ARG A 134 13.53 7.44 10.47
N LEU A 135 13.22 8.15 11.53
CA LEU A 135 14.13 8.33 12.67
C LEU A 135 13.88 7.22 13.68
N GLY A 136 14.84 6.32 13.84
CA GLY A 136 14.77 5.23 14.81
C GLY A 136 13.74 4.15 14.48
N VAL A 137 13.45 3.30 15.47
CA VAL A 137 12.37 2.31 15.40
C VAL A 137 11.09 2.98 15.91
N PRO A 138 9.99 2.96 15.14
CA PRO A 138 8.72 3.53 15.58
C PRO A 138 8.17 2.76 16.78
N GLY A 139 7.36 3.43 17.59
CA GLY A 139 6.60 2.77 18.65
C GLY A 139 5.53 1.81 18.10
N GLY A 140 4.71 1.27 19.00
CA GLY A 140 3.61 0.38 18.64
C GLY A 140 4.06 -1.03 18.25
N VAL A 141 3.14 -1.77 17.62
CA VAL A 141 3.34 -3.15 17.18
C VAL A 141 3.46 -3.18 15.66
N PRO A 142 4.47 -3.85 15.08
CA PRO A 142 4.53 -4.08 13.64
C PRO A 142 3.27 -4.77 13.13
N ALA A 143 2.51 -4.08 12.29
CA ALA A 143 1.25 -4.58 11.73
C ALA A 143 1.15 -4.29 10.23
N LEU A 144 0.59 -5.24 9.49
CA LEU A 144 0.37 -5.08 8.04
C LEU A 144 -0.65 -3.98 7.72
N ASP A 145 -1.65 -3.82 8.59
CA ASP A 145 -2.56 -2.68 8.61
C ASP A 145 -1.96 -1.59 9.52
N PRO A 146 -1.58 -0.41 8.98
CA PRO A 146 -1.06 0.68 9.78
C PRO A 146 -2.00 1.13 10.92
N PHE A 147 -3.32 1.00 10.77
CA PHE A 147 -4.28 1.35 11.83
C PHE A 147 -4.21 0.40 13.03
N ALA A 148 -3.75 -0.83 12.82
CA ALA A 148 -3.57 -1.83 13.88
C ALA A 148 -2.23 -1.71 14.62
N SER A 149 -1.39 -0.74 14.27
CA SER A 149 -0.04 -0.60 14.84
C SER A 149 -0.02 0.03 16.24
N GLY A 150 -1.13 0.63 16.69
CA GLY A 150 -1.20 1.30 18.00
C GLY A 150 -0.45 2.64 18.05
N VAL A 151 0.02 3.15 16.91
CA VAL A 151 0.56 4.51 16.74
C VAL A 151 -0.24 5.26 15.67
N PRO A 152 -0.21 6.60 15.66
CA PRO A 152 -0.88 7.38 14.63
C PRO A 152 -0.43 6.96 13.22
N VAL A 153 -1.41 6.77 12.34
CA VAL A 153 -1.16 6.41 10.93
C VAL A 153 -0.53 7.58 10.18
N GLU A 154 0.47 7.28 9.38
CA GLU A 154 1.14 8.25 8.53
C GLU A 154 0.62 8.17 7.08
N PHE A 155 0.27 9.33 6.54
CA PHE A 155 -0.14 9.49 5.15
C PHE A 155 0.96 10.24 4.38
N PRO A 156 1.24 9.87 3.12
CA PRO A 156 1.97 10.74 2.21
C PRO A 156 1.24 12.08 2.04
N PRO A 157 1.93 13.14 1.55
CA PRO A 157 1.28 14.38 1.17
C PRO A 157 0.10 14.17 0.22
N GLU A 158 -0.85 15.09 0.23
CA GLU A 158 -2.00 15.03 -0.66
C GLU A 158 -1.60 14.90 -2.14
N ARG A 159 -2.50 14.30 -2.93
CA ARG A 159 -2.29 14.19 -4.37
C ARG A 159 -2.77 15.46 -5.05
N GLU A 160 -1.82 16.15 -5.66
CA GLU A 160 -1.99 17.35 -6.47
C GLU A 160 -1.51 17.12 -7.90
N SER A 161 -1.78 18.06 -8.81
CA SER A 161 -1.21 18.00 -10.16
C SER A 161 0.33 17.96 -10.10
N GLY A 162 0.95 17.09 -10.88
CA GLY A 162 2.39 16.83 -10.85
C GLY A 162 2.84 15.85 -9.76
N SER A 163 1.95 15.45 -8.84
CA SER A 163 2.27 14.38 -7.89
C SER A 163 2.49 13.03 -8.59
N ALA A 164 3.32 12.18 -8.00
CA ALA A 164 3.35 10.77 -8.41
C ALA A 164 1.97 10.13 -8.18
N ALA A 165 1.50 9.35 -9.16
CA ALA A 165 0.22 8.64 -9.14
C ALA A 165 0.30 7.44 -8.19
N ARG A 166 0.24 7.77 -6.90
CA ARG A 166 0.33 6.87 -5.76
C ARG A 166 -0.78 7.24 -4.77
N PHE A 167 -1.76 6.36 -4.62
CA PHE A 167 -2.94 6.60 -3.79
C PHE A 167 -3.64 5.27 -3.48
N ALA A 168 -4.53 5.28 -2.49
CA ALA A 168 -5.38 4.14 -2.16
C ALA A 168 -6.85 4.55 -2.11
N VAL A 169 -7.71 3.58 -2.34
CA VAL A 169 -9.17 3.70 -2.26
C VAL A 169 -9.65 2.78 -1.16
N PHE A 170 -10.45 3.33 -0.25
CA PHE A 170 -11.04 2.60 0.88
C PHE A 170 -12.56 2.59 0.77
N ASP A 171 -13.20 1.45 1.00
CA ASP A 171 -14.65 1.29 0.96
C ASP A 171 -15.29 1.70 2.29
N VAL A 172 -15.24 3.00 2.53
CA VAL A 172 -15.69 3.73 3.72
C VAL A 172 -16.25 5.09 3.29
N LEU A 173 -17.07 5.70 4.13
CA LEU A 173 -17.73 6.98 3.88
C LEU A 173 -16.78 8.16 4.03
N ASP A 174 -15.88 8.13 5.01
CA ASP A 174 -14.95 9.20 5.35
C ASP A 174 -13.72 8.68 6.12
N GLU A 175 -12.85 9.61 6.50
CA GLU A 175 -11.61 9.36 7.21
C GLU A 175 -11.82 8.84 8.65
N ASP A 176 -12.94 9.19 9.28
CA ASP A 176 -13.27 8.70 10.63
C ASP A 176 -13.67 7.22 10.56
N GLU A 177 -14.52 6.83 9.62
CA GLU A 177 -14.84 5.42 9.38
C GLU A 177 -13.59 4.63 8.92
N LEU A 178 -12.69 5.25 8.14
CA LEU A 178 -11.41 4.63 7.80
C LEU A 178 -10.59 4.31 9.05
N ALA A 179 -10.53 5.23 10.02
CA ALA A 179 -9.80 5.01 11.27
C ALA A 179 -10.40 3.89 12.11
N GLU A 180 -11.74 3.73 12.09
CA GLU A 180 -12.43 2.66 12.80
C GLU A 180 -12.29 1.29 12.13
N ARG A 181 -12.41 1.22 10.80
CA ARG A 181 -12.40 -0.03 10.03
C ARG A 181 -11.02 -0.49 9.60
N GLY A 182 -10.04 0.42 9.60
CA GLY A 182 -8.66 0.16 9.24
C GLY A 182 -8.41 -0.06 7.75
N GLY A 183 -7.16 -0.35 7.41
CA GLY A 183 -6.67 -0.58 6.06
C GLY A 183 -7.30 -1.78 5.37
N GLY A 184 -7.86 -2.73 6.13
CA GLY A 184 -8.61 -3.87 5.60
C GLY A 184 -9.86 -3.51 4.79
N SER A 185 -10.30 -2.24 4.85
CA SER A 185 -11.36 -1.68 4.00
C SER A 185 -10.87 -1.30 2.58
N CYS A 186 -9.58 -1.45 2.27
CA CYS A 186 -9.02 -1.08 0.97
C CYS A 186 -9.63 -1.90 -0.18
N VAL A 187 -10.03 -1.21 -1.24
CA VAL A 187 -10.54 -1.83 -2.48
C VAL A 187 -9.62 -1.64 -3.68
N ALA A 188 -8.73 -0.65 -3.65
CA ALA A 188 -7.70 -0.50 -4.66
C ALA A 188 -6.48 0.25 -4.12
N THR A 189 -5.30 -0.16 -4.60
CA THR A 189 -4.05 0.58 -4.37
C THR A 189 -3.39 0.83 -5.71
N VAL A 190 -3.04 2.10 -5.94
CA VAL A 190 -2.41 2.58 -7.16
C VAL A 190 -1.00 3.01 -6.84
N VAL A 191 -0.05 2.52 -7.62
CA VAL A 191 1.37 2.85 -7.50
C VAL A 191 1.95 3.01 -8.90
N ALA A 192 2.63 4.14 -9.14
CA ALA A 192 3.13 4.51 -10.47
C ALA A 192 2.02 4.44 -11.53
N GLY A 193 0.82 4.90 -11.18
CA GLY A 193 -0.37 4.89 -12.04
C GLY A 193 -0.96 3.54 -12.39
N ARG A 194 -0.44 2.44 -11.81
CA ARG A 194 -0.95 1.08 -12.01
C ARG A 194 -1.75 0.66 -10.79
N ILE A 195 -2.92 0.05 -11.02
CA ILE A 195 -3.68 -0.63 -9.96
C ILE A 195 -2.90 -1.91 -9.61
N VAL A 196 -2.17 -1.88 -8.51
CA VAL A 196 -1.31 -2.98 -8.03
C VAL A 196 -2.04 -3.89 -7.04
N TYR A 197 -3.12 -3.40 -6.44
CA TYR A 197 -4.08 -4.19 -5.69
C TYR A 197 -5.49 -3.76 -6.09
N ARG A 198 -6.39 -4.74 -6.21
CA ARG A 198 -7.82 -4.53 -6.40
C ARG A 198 -8.58 -5.64 -5.69
N ARG A 199 -9.48 -5.27 -4.78
CA ARG A 199 -10.42 -6.22 -4.17
C ARG A 199 -11.41 -6.70 -5.24
N ARG A 200 -11.65 -8.01 -5.26
CA ARG A 200 -12.60 -8.64 -6.19
C ARG A 200 -14.02 -8.46 -5.69
#